data_AF-A0A6P0Y003-F1
#
_entry.id   AF-A0A6P0Y003-F1
#
_cell.length_a   1.000
_cell.length_b   1.000
_cell.length_c   1.000
_cell.angle_alpha   90.00
_cell.angle_beta   90.00
_cell.angle_gamma   90.00
#
_symmetry.space_group_name_H-M   'P 1'
#
loop_
_entity.id
_entity.type
_entity.pdbx_description
1 polymer ?
#
loop_
_entity_poly.entity_id
_entity_poly.type
_entity_poly.pdbx_seq_one_letter_code
_entity_poly.pdbx_strand_id
1 'polypeptide(L)' 'MEHQTKGEYDSPWKEALDVYFPEFMAFFFPDAYQEIDWEKGYETLDKEFQQIVQDANLGKRLADKLVKVWLKNS' A
#
# COMPACT_ATOMS: atom_id res chain seq x y z
N MET A 1 -28.07 19.60 10.61
CA MET A 1 -28.08 18.13 10.65
C MET A 1 -26.82 17.68 9.93
N GLU A 2 -25.78 17.40 10.69
CA GLU A 2 -24.47 16.97 10.16
C GLU A 2 -24.57 15.51 9.74
N HIS A 3 -24.67 15.27 8.44
CA HIS A 3 -24.28 13.98 7.87
C HIS A 3 -22.84 14.14 7.39
N GLN A 4 -21.88 14.05 8.32
CA GLN A 4 -20.48 13.86 7.95
C GLN A 4 -20.33 12.46 7.36
N THR A 5 -20.30 12.40 6.04
CA THR A 5 -20.06 11.20 5.25
C THR A 5 -18.61 10.74 5.46
N LYS A 6 -18.46 9.66 6.22
CA LYS A 6 -17.20 8.95 6.51
C LYS A 6 -16.42 8.50 5.25
N GLY A 7 -16.96 8.68 4.03
CA GLY A 7 -16.39 8.20 2.77
C GLY A 7 -15.50 9.18 2.01
N GLU A 8 -15.54 10.49 2.30
CA GLU A 8 -14.77 11.48 1.51
C GLU A 8 -13.41 11.87 2.12
N TYR A 9 -13.19 11.57 3.40
CA TYR A 9 -11.93 11.87 4.09
C TYR A 9 -10.85 10.81 3.86
N ASP A 10 -11.19 9.63 3.33
CA ASP A 10 -10.22 8.57 3.08
C ASP A 10 -9.47 8.73 1.74
N SER A 11 -10.04 9.45 0.77
CA SER A 11 -9.40 9.65 -0.54
C SER A 11 -8.06 10.39 -0.48
N PRO A 12 -7.89 11.49 0.29
CA PRO A 12 -6.65 12.24 0.29
C PRO A 12 -5.45 11.46 0.84
N TRP A 13 -5.66 10.61 1.86
CA TRP A 13 -4.56 9.82 2.40
C TRP A 13 -4.17 8.66 1.48
N LYS A 14 -5.13 8.08 0.74
CA LYS A 14 -4.85 7.06 -0.28
C LYS A 14 -4.07 7.65 -1.46
N GLU A 15 -4.47 8.82 -1.92
CA GLU A 15 -3.75 9.61 -2.94
C GLU A 15 -2.35 10.01 -2.46
N ALA A 16 -2.22 10.44 -1.19
CA ALA A 16 -0.92 10.73 -0.61
C ALA A 16 -0.01 9.49 -0.59
N LEU A 17 -0.55 8.30 -0.30
CA LEU A 17 0.19 7.05 -0.40
C LEU A 17 0.50 6.64 -1.85
N ASP A 18 -0.16 7.16 -2.88
CA ASP A 18 0.26 6.91 -4.27
C ASP A 18 1.51 7.71 -4.61
N VAL A 19 1.59 8.94 -4.11
CA VAL A 19 2.68 9.88 -4.39
C VAL A 19 3.88 9.67 -3.46
N TYR A 20 3.64 9.38 -2.18
CA TYR A 20 4.64 9.38 -1.11
C TYR A 20 4.87 8.00 -0.50
N PHE A 21 4.63 6.92 -1.26
CA PHE A 21 4.83 5.57 -0.75
C PHE A 21 6.28 5.32 -0.25
N PRO A 22 7.34 5.72 -0.98
CA PRO A 22 8.71 5.52 -0.50
C PRO A 22 9.00 6.27 0.80
N GLU A 23 8.58 7.53 0.90
CA GLU A 23 8.77 8.37 2.09
C GLU A 23 7.98 7.83 3.28
N PHE A 24 6.77 7.33 3.05
CA PHE A 24 5.96 6.66 4.05
C PHE A 24 6.68 5.42 4.59
N MET A 25 7.19 4.57 3.70
CA MET A 25 7.95 3.37 4.09
C MET A 25 9.23 3.74 4.83
N ALA A 26 9.95 4.77 4.40
CA ALA A 26 11.15 5.24 5.09
C ALA A 26 10.87 5.73 6.51
N PHE A 27 9.72 6.38 6.73
CA PHE A 27 9.35 6.96 8.02
C PHE A 27 8.81 5.93 9.01
N PHE A 28 7.91 5.05 8.56
CA PHE A 28 7.22 4.10 9.45
C PHE A 28 7.86 2.71 9.48
N PHE A 29 8.54 2.31 8.42
CA PHE A 29 9.11 0.95 8.25
C PHE A 29 10.55 1.01 7.71
N PRO A 30 11.48 1.63 8.45
CA PRO A 30 12.84 1.89 7.96
C PRO A 30 13.60 0.61 7.59
N ASP A 31 13.43 -0.48 8.33
CA ASP A 31 14.09 -1.76 8.04
C ASP A 31 13.62 -2.33 6.70
N ALA A 32 12.30 -2.39 6.48
CA ALA A 32 11.74 -2.84 5.20
C ALA A 32 12.12 -1.91 4.05
N TYR A 33 12.16 -0.60 4.29
CA TYR A 33 12.59 0.38 3.29
C TYR A 33 14.03 0.11 2.82
N GLN A 34 14.93 -0.31 3.71
CA GLN A 34 16.31 -0.62 3.35
C GLN A 34 16.42 -1.85 2.46
N GLU A 35 15.54 -2.83 2.64
CA GLU A 35 15.53 -4.06 1.85
C GLU A 35 14.93 -3.86 0.45
N ILE A 36 14.10 -2.83 0.25
CA ILE A 36 13.44 -2.56 -1.04
C ILE A 36 14.41 -1.92 -2.04
N ASP A 37 14.38 -2.43 -3.27
CA ASP A 37 15.06 -1.92 -4.46
C ASP A 37 14.21 -0.81 -5.11
N TRP A 38 14.40 0.42 -4.62
CA TRP A 38 13.70 1.61 -5.11
C TRP A 38 14.07 2.01 -6.54
N GLU A 39 15.20 1.53 -7.08
CA GLU A 39 15.59 1.81 -8.48
C GLU A 39 14.66 1.10 -9.47
N LYS A 40 14.11 -0.06 -9.09
CA LYS A 40 13.08 -0.75 -9.87
C LYS A 40 11.68 -0.16 -9.72
N GLY A 41 11.47 0.71 -8.74
CA GLY A 41 10.18 1.29 -8.42
C GLY A 41 9.25 0.33 -7.66
N TYR A 42 7.94 0.59 -7.73
CA TYR A 42 6.89 -0.20 -7.09
C TYR A 42 5.62 -0.21 -7.95
N GLU A 43 4.78 -1.22 -7.78
CA GLU A 43 3.52 -1.39 -8.53
C GLU A 43 2.33 -1.50 -7.57
N THR A 44 1.30 -0.67 -7.76
CA THR A 44 0.04 -0.80 -7.01
C THR A 44 -0.85 -1.85 -7.68
N LEU A 45 -1.29 -2.85 -6.91
CA LEU A 45 -2.04 -4.01 -7.40
C LEU A 45 -3.54 -3.94 -7.07
N ASP A 46 -4.17 -2.76 -7.12
CA ASP A 46 -5.56 -2.58 -6.69
C ASP A 46 -6.57 -3.49 -7.41
N LYS A 47 -6.34 -3.78 -8.70
CA LYS A 47 -7.21 -4.68 -9.50
C LYS A 47 -6.94 -6.16 -9.23
N GLU A 48 -5.68 -6.52 -9.00
CA GLU A 48 -5.27 -7.91 -8.73
C GLU A 48 -5.44 -8.28 -7.26
N PHE A 49 -5.63 -7.29 -6.37
CA PHE A 49 -5.86 -7.47 -4.95
C PHE A 49 -7.00 -8.44 -4.67
N GLN A 50 -8.11 -8.36 -5.42
CA GLN A 50 -9.24 -9.27 -5.23
C GLN A 50 -8.90 -10.72 -5.57
N GLN A 51 -7.97 -10.98 -6.49
CA GLN A 51 -7.52 -12.34 -6.83
C GLN A 51 -6.47 -12.83 -5.81
N ILE A 52 -5.51 -11.97 -5.45
CA ILE A 52 -4.46 -12.30 -4.46
C ILE A 52 -5.07 -12.62 -3.09
N VAL A 53 -6.10 -11.88 -2.66
CA VAL A 53 -6.83 -12.14 -1.41
C VAL A 53 -7.66 -13.43 -1.47
N GLN A 54 -8.04 -13.90 -2.66
CA GLN A 54 -8.70 -15.20 -2.82
C GLN A 54 -7.70 -16.36 -2.75
N ASP A 55 -6.54 -16.21 -3.38
CA ASP A 55 -5.50 -17.25 -3.46
C ASP A 55 -4.71 -17.40 -2.15
N ALA A 56 -4.36 -16.27 -1.53
CA ALA A 56 -3.83 -16.26 -0.19
C ALA A 56 -5.02 -16.37 0.77
N ASN A 57 -5.18 -17.50 1.46
CA ASN A 57 -6.07 -17.66 2.62
C ASN A 57 -5.68 -16.74 3.81
N LEU A 58 -5.24 -15.51 3.54
CA LEU A 58 -5.04 -14.40 4.45
C LEU A 58 -6.41 -13.99 4.98
N GLY A 59 -6.87 -14.68 6.02
CA GLY A 59 -8.18 -14.49 6.62
C GLY A 59 -8.50 -13.02 6.86
N LYS A 60 -9.53 -12.50 6.19
CA LYS A 60 -10.33 -11.29 6.50
C LYS A 60 -9.61 -9.99 6.89
N ARG A 61 -8.31 -9.86 6.72
CA ARG A 61 -7.64 -8.55 6.80
C ARG A 61 -7.63 -7.96 5.39
N LEU A 62 -8.74 -7.31 5.03
CA LEU A 62 -8.76 -6.41 3.88
C LEU A 62 -7.66 -5.36 4.13
N ALA A 63 -6.52 -5.49 3.45
CA ALA A 63 -5.64 -4.35 3.27
C ALA A 63 -6.34 -3.35 2.34
N ASP A 64 -6.34 -2.07 2.70
CA ASP A 64 -6.95 -1.04 1.86
C ASP A 64 -6.16 -0.77 0.57
N LYS A 65 -4.88 -1.16 0.52
CA LYS A 65 -3.96 -0.97 -0.60
C LYS A 65 -2.90 -2.06 -0.62
N LEU A 66 -2.60 -2.60 -1.80
CA LEU A 66 -1.53 -3.58 -1.99
C LEU A 66 -0.49 -3.03 -2.97
N VAL A 67 0.77 -3.01 -2.52
CA VAL A 67 1.90 -2.55 -3.32
C VAL A 67 2.91 -3.68 -3.43
N LYS A 68 3.31 -3.97 -4.66
CA LYS A 68 4.38 -4.90 -5.00
C LYS A 68 5.69 -4.14 -5.12
N VAL A 69 6.71 -4.71 -4.49
CA VAL A 69 8.07 -4.16 -4.44
C VAL A 69 9.06 -5.25 -4.80
N TRP A 70 10.27 -4.84 -5.16
CA TRP A 70 11.40 -5.74 -5.35
C TRP A 70 12.35 -5.60 -4.18
N LEU A 71 12.89 -6.71 -3.71
CA LEU A 71 13.96 -6.68 -2.71
C LEU A 71 15.31 -6.53 -3.41
N LYS A 72 16.23 -5.85 -2.75
CA LYS A 72 17.64 -5.83 -3.15
C LYS A 72 18.17 -7.25 -3.06
N ASN A 73 18.80 -7.72 -4.15
CA ASN A 73 19.55 -8.97 -4.12
C ASN A 73 20.76 -8.75 -3.19
N SER A 74 20.70 -9.31 -1.98
CA SER A 74 21.84 -9.40 -1.08
C SER A 74 22.65 -10.65 -1.37
#